data_AF-S2K711-F1
#
_entry.id   AF-S2K711-F1
#
_cell.length_a   1.000
_cell.length_b   1.000
_cell.length_c   1.000
_cell.angle_alpha   90.00
_cell.angle_beta   90.00
_cell.angle_gamma   90.00
#
_symmetry.space_group_name_H-M   'P 1'
#
loop_
_entity.id
_entity.type
_entity.pdbx_description
1 polymer ?
#
loop_
_entity_poly.entity_id
_entity_poly.type
_entity_poly.pdbx_seq_one_letter_code
_entity_poly.pdbx_strand_id
1 'polypeptide(L)'
;MVLDVNLDSLKAAAKVVVWPKKTKDIDNQLWMYDHGYIINKNSGMVLDVQGGILESDKQIIQYKRKMVEDAQNQRWYYREDGVIYPQTNPNLVLDIRGNWTKAGTVVLLYERKYEDNENQLWDLVPCDSADASSLVSPSKSSDDEDEDYAFSSASYAL
;
A
#
# COMPACT_ATOMS: atom_id res chain seq x y z
N MET A 1 -14.09 2.05 1.72
CA MET A 1 -12.95 1.78 2.62
C MET A 1 -11.68 1.95 1.79
N VAL A 2 -10.53 2.24 2.40
CA VAL A 2 -9.23 2.38 1.71
C VAL A 2 -8.19 1.51 2.38
N LEU A 3 -7.09 1.24 1.67
CA LEU A 3 -5.96 0.46 2.18
C LEU A 3 -5.18 1.29 3.22
N ASP A 4 -4.94 0.76 4.41
CA ASP A 4 -4.41 1.51 5.55
C ASP A 4 -3.35 0.66 6.30
N VAL A 5 -2.21 1.28 6.65
CA VAL A 5 -1.28 0.69 7.62
C VAL A 5 -1.79 0.93 9.02
N ASN A 6 -2.15 -0.16 9.71
CA ASN A 6 -2.85 -0.12 10.98
C ASN A 6 -2.10 0.71 12.04
N LEU A 7 -2.86 1.60 12.71
CA LEU A 7 -2.38 2.48 13.79
C LEU A 7 -1.21 3.38 13.39
N ASP A 8 -1.10 3.76 12.11
CA ASP A 8 -0.02 4.64 11.63
C ASP A 8 1.39 4.09 11.90
N SER A 9 1.50 2.77 12.02
CA SER A 9 2.71 2.13 12.51
C SER A 9 3.87 2.28 11.53
N LEU A 10 5.03 2.73 12.03
CA LEU A 10 6.30 2.74 11.30
C LEU A 10 7.11 1.45 11.49
N LYS A 11 6.52 0.42 12.11
CA LYS A 11 7.20 -0.86 12.37
C LYS A 11 7.02 -1.83 11.21
N ALA A 12 8.07 -2.60 10.93
CA ALA A 12 7.98 -3.75 10.05
C ALA A 12 6.96 -4.78 10.59
N ALA A 13 6.31 -5.50 9.69
CA ALA A 13 5.24 -6.45 10.00
C ALA A 13 3.98 -5.83 10.64
N ALA A 14 3.82 -4.50 10.56
CA ALA A 14 2.53 -3.89 10.83
C ALA A 14 1.49 -4.36 9.81
N LYS A 15 0.29 -4.68 10.30
CA LYS A 15 -0.80 -5.19 9.48
C LYS A 15 -1.31 -4.12 8.53
N VAL A 16 -1.60 -4.54 7.31
CA VAL A 16 -2.40 -3.76 6.39
C VAL A 16 -3.86 -4.15 6.56
N VAL A 17 -4.70 -3.14 6.72
CA VAL A 17 -6.12 -3.25 7.00
C VAL A 17 -6.89 -2.37 6.03
N VAL A 18 -8.21 -2.49 6.06
CA VAL A 18 -9.07 -1.46 5.50
C VAL A 18 -9.56 -0.51 6.58
N TRP A 19 -9.60 0.78 6.26
CA TRP A 19 -10.09 1.84 7.14
C TRP A 19 -10.96 2.83 6.37
N PRO A 20 -11.87 3.59 7.01
CA PRO A 20 -12.51 4.73 6.37
C PRO A 20 -11.45 5.73 5.85
N LYS A 21 -11.69 6.32 4.68
CA LYS A 21 -10.82 7.38 4.15
C LYS A 21 -10.73 8.52 5.16
N LYS A 22 -9.52 8.84 5.58
CA LYS A 22 -9.24 9.96 6.48
C LYS A 22 -9.19 11.27 5.70
N THR A 23 -9.42 12.38 6.39
CA THR A 23 -9.28 13.75 5.85
C THR A 23 -8.09 14.50 6.44
N LYS A 24 -7.42 13.92 7.44
CA LYS A 24 -6.20 14.40 8.09
C LYS A 24 -5.33 13.20 8.44
N ASP A 25 -4.02 13.43 8.56
CA ASP A 25 -3.05 12.37 8.90
C ASP A 25 -3.24 11.13 8.00
N ILE A 26 -3.32 11.40 6.68
CA ILE A 26 -3.72 10.42 5.66
C ILE A 26 -2.54 9.59 5.15
N ASP A 27 -1.30 9.88 5.56
CA ASP A 27 -0.09 9.32 4.95
C ASP A 27 -0.02 7.78 5.08
N ASN A 28 -0.61 7.18 6.11
CA ASN A 28 -0.71 5.72 6.23
C ASN A 28 -1.76 5.08 5.30
N GLN A 29 -2.55 5.89 4.59
CA GLN A 29 -3.49 5.48 3.55
C GLN A 29 -3.00 5.85 2.14
N LEU A 30 -1.85 6.52 2.02
CA LEU A 30 -1.30 6.89 0.74
C LEU A 30 -0.25 5.88 0.28
N TRP A 31 -0.41 5.43 -0.97
CA TRP A 31 0.41 4.40 -1.57
C TRP A 31 0.94 4.87 -2.92
N MET A 32 2.19 4.57 -3.20
CA MET A 32 2.86 4.84 -4.47
C MET A 32 3.25 3.52 -5.13
N TYR A 33 3.17 3.45 -6.46
CA TYR A 33 3.69 2.32 -7.22
C TYR A 33 5.03 2.66 -7.86
N ASP A 34 6.06 1.85 -7.59
CA ASP A 34 7.41 2.00 -8.16
C ASP A 34 7.96 0.64 -8.59
N HIS A 35 8.14 0.41 -9.89
CA HIS A 35 8.76 -0.79 -10.46
C HIS A 35 8.25 -2.14 -9.88
N GLY A 36 6.97 -2.24 -9.53
CA GLY A 36 6.38 -3.45 -8.94
C GLY A 36 6.26 -3.43 -7.42
N TYR A 37 6.76 -2.42 -6.74
CA TYR A 37 6.56 -2.24 -5.30
C TYR A 37 5.39 -1.28 -5.07
N ILE A 38 4.52 -1.61 -4.12
CA ILE A 38 3.49 -0.71 -3.60
C ILE A 38 4.03 -0.18 -2.26
N ILE A 39 4.33 1.12 -2.19
CA ILE A 39 5.08 1.76 -1.11
C ILE A 39 4.14 2.66 -0.31
N ASN A 40 4.09 2.48 1.00
CA ASN A 40 3.33 3.36 1.88
C ASN A 40 4.07 4.69 2.07
N LYS A 41 3.35 5.81 1.97
CA LYS A 41 3.93 7.14 2.12
C LYS A 41 4.47 7.41 3.52
N ASN A 42 3.71 7.06 4.57
CA ASN A 42 4.12 7.34 5.95
C ASN A 42 5.40 6.60 6.34
N SER A 43 5.46 5.30 6.05
CA SER A 43 6.56 4.45 6.54
C SER A 43 7.70 4.25 5.54
N GLY A 44 7.50 4.53 4.25
CA GLY A 44 8.43 4.18 3.17
C GLY A 44 8.60 2.67 2.94
N MET A 45 7.84 1.83 3.67
CA MET A 45 7.87 0.38 3.53
C MET A 45 6.91 -0.10 2.45
N VAL A 46 7.14 -1.33 1.99
CA VAL A 46 6.39 -1.93 0.88
C VAL A 46 5.34 -2.90 1.37
N LEU A 47 4.27 -3.05 0.58
CA LEU A 47 3.27 -4.09 0.73
C LEU A 47 3.91 -5.48 0.59
N ASP A 48 3.70 -6.33 1.59
CA ASP A 48 4.40 -7.61 1.75
C ASP A 48 3.44 -8.70 2.23
N VAL A 49 3.58 -9.90 1.65
CA VAL A 49 2.88 -11.11 2.14
C VAL A 49 3.65 -11.70 3.31
N GLN A 50 3.01 -11.75 4.48
CA GLN A 50 3.64 -12.18 5.72
C GLN A 50 4.27 -13.57 5.59
N GLY A 51 5.53 -13.68 6.00
CA GLY A 51 6.29 -14.93 5.96
C GLY A 51 6.86 -15.29 4.58
N GLY A 52 6.56 -14.50 3.54
CA GLY A 52 7.14 -14.69 2.21
C GLY A 52 6.54 -15.85 1.39
N ILE A 53 5.53 -16.53 1.92
CA ILE A 53 4.90 -17.68 1.26
C ILE A 53 3.65 -17.19 0.52
N LEU A 54 3.63 -17.38 -0.81
CA LEU A 54 2.51 -17.01 -1.67
C LEU A 54 1.44 -18.11 -1.71
N GLU A 55 0.61 -18.15 -0.67
CA GLU A 55 -0.53 -19.05 -0.54
C GLU A 55 -1.79 -18.24 -0.16
N SER A 56 -2.96 -18.85 -0.30
CA SER A 56 -4.22 -18.27 0.18
C SER A 56 -4.23 -18.11 1.70
N ASP A 57 -5.05 -17.19 2.20
CA ASP A 57 -5.24 -16.85 3.63
C ASP A 57 -3.96 -16.34 4.33
N LYS A 58 -3.03 -15.74 3.58
CA LYS A 58 -1.84 -15.10 4.16
C LYS A 58 -2.13 -13.63 4.46
N GLN A 59 -1.69 -13.16 5.61
CA GLN A 59 -1.85 -11.78 6.03
C GLN A 59 -0.99 -10.84 5.18
N ILE A 60 -1.56 -9.71 4.75
CA ILE A 60 -0.80 -8.60 4.18
C ILE A 60 -0.28 -7.69 5.29
N ILE A 61 0.99 -7.33 5.18
CA ILE A 61 1.72 -6.45 6.09
C ILE A 61 2.50 -5.41 5.29
N GLN A 62 3.07 -4.43 5.97
CA GLN A 62 4.19 -3.67 5.42
C GLN A 62 5.52 -4.25 5.87
N TYR A 63 6.55 -4.16 5.02
CA TYR A 63 7.89 -4.59 5.37
C TYR A 63 8.97 -3.80 4.64
N LYS A 64 10.22 -3.91 5.12
CA LYS A 64 11.37 -3.33 4.42
C LYS A 64 11.47 -3.90 3.01
N ARG A 65 11.72 -3.03 2.02
CA ARG A 65 11.92 -3.42 0.61
C ARG A 65 13.09 -4.39 0.51
N LYS A 66 12.85 -5.57 -0.07
CA LYS A 66 13.84 -6.60 -0.36
C LYS A 66 14.46 -6.36 -1.75
N MET A 67 15.66 -6.87 -1.94
CA MET A 67 16.29 -6.95 -3.26
C MET A 67 15.46 -7.84 -4.18
N VAL A 68 15.48 -7.53 -5.47
CA VAL A 68 14.55 -8.09 -6.48
C VAL A 68 14.49 -9.61 -6.47
N GLU A 69 15.64 -10.27 -6.29
CA GLU A 69 15.79 -11.74 -6.30
C GLU A 69 14.95 -12.42 -5.20
N ASP A 70 14.82 -11.80 -4.03
CA ASP A 70 14.08 -12.33 -2.87
C ASP A 70 12.73 -11.63 -2.65
N ALA A 71 12.35 -10.71 -3.54
CA ALA A 71 11.22 -9.82 -3.34
C ALA A 71 9.89 -10.37 -3.87
N GLN A 72 9.78 -11.64 -4.28
CA GLN A 72 8.55 -12.18 -4.91
C GLN A 72 7.27 -11.89 -4.11
N ASN A 73 7.36 -11.90 -2.78
CA ASN A 73 6.26 -11.59 -1.86
C ASN A 73 5.96 -10.08 -1.67
N GLN A 74 6.67 -9.21 -2.40
CA GLN A 74 6.58 -7.75 -2.38
C GLN A 74 6.41 -7.16 -3.78
N ARG A 75 6.25 -8.01 -4.80
CA ARG A 75 6.14 -7.59 -6.20
C ARG A 75 4.72 -7.78 -6.68
N TRP A 76 4.11 -6.68 -7.09
CA TRP A 76 2.70 -6.58 -7.41
C TRP A 76 2.47 -6.06 -8.82
N TYR A 77 1.38 -6.51 -9.43
CA TYR A 77 0.75 -5.87 -10.57
C TYR A 77 -0.66 -5.44 -10.18
N TYR A 78 -1.13 -4.39 -10.85
CA TYR A 78 -2.52 -3.98 -10.89
C TYR A 78 -3.07 -4.25 -12.29
N ARG A 79 -4.26 -4.82 -12.38
CA ARG A 79 -4.93 -5.10 -13.65
C ARG A 79 -6.11 -4.14 -13.83
N GLU A 80 -6.47 -3.85 -15.08
CA GLU A 80 -7.58 -2.95 -15.43
C GLU A 80 -8.94 -3.35 -14.84
N ASP A 81 -9.09 -4.61 -14.43
CA ASP A 81 -10.29 -5.13 -13.77
C ASP A 81 -10.30 -4.88 -12.24
N GLY A 82 -9.36 -4.09 -11.71
CA GLY A 82 -9.32 -3.70 -10.29
C GLY A 82 -8.55 -4.65 -9.39
N VAL A 83 -7.90 -5.68 -9.93
CA VAL A 83 -7.23 -6.70 -9.13
C VAL A 83 -5.76 -6.35 -8.88
N ILE A 84 -5.32 -6.42 -7.62
CA ILE A 84 -3.90 -6.35 -7.21
C ILE A 84 -3.40 -7.77 -6.89
N TYR A 85 -2.33 -8.21 -7.54
CA TYR A 85 -1.84 -9.60 -7.46
C TYR A 85 -0.31 -9.70 -7.49
N PRO A 86 0.29 -10.75 -6.90
CA PRO A 86 1.73 -11.01 -7.01
C PRO A 86 2.15 -11.23 -8.47
N GLN A 87 3.27 -10.64 -8.90
CA GLN A 87 3.75 -10.75 -10.28
C GLN A 87 3.98 -12.21 -10.72
N THR A 88 4.27 -13.10 -9.77
CA THR A 88 4.54 -14.53 -10.01
C THR A 88 3.31 -15.42 -9.93
N ASN A 89 2.17 -14.95 -9.40
CA ASN A 89 0.97 -15.77 -9.23
C ASN A 89 -0.33 -14.94 -9.37
N PRO A 90 -0.90 -14.84 -10.59
CA PRO A 90 -2.12 -14.08 -10.83
C PRO A 90 -3.41 -14.74 -10.32
N ASN A 91 -3.34 -15.94 -9.74
CA ASN A 91 -4.47 -16.61 -9.11
C ASN A 91 -4.64 -16.23 -7.63
N LEU A 92 -3.71 -15.45 -7.07
CA LEU A 92 -3.78 -14.90 -5.73
C LEU A 92 -3.90 -13.39 -5.80
N VAL A 93 -4.76 -12.79 -4.97
CA VAL A 93 -5.13 -11.38 -5.04
C VAL A 93 -5.28 -10.77 -3.65
N LEU A 94 -5.21 -9.44 -3.55
CA LEU A 94 -5.59 -8.71 -2.33
C LEU A 94 -7.08 -8.86 -2.07
N ASP A 95 -7.42 -9.29 -0.85
CA ASP A 95 -8.78 -9.60 -0.42
C ASP A 95 -9.08 -8.98 0.94
N ILE A 96 -10.23 -8.31 1.07
CA ILE A 96 -10.76 -7.87 2.36
C ILE A 96 -11.43 -9.05 3.04
N ARG A 97 -10.86 -9.49 4.18
CA ARG A 97 -11.31 -10.68 4.91
C ARG A 97 -12.82 -10.67 5.14
N GLY A 98 -13.48 -11.72 4.65
CA GLY A 98 -14.92 -11.95 4.88
C GLY A 98 -15.84 -10.92 4.23
N ASN A 99 -15.35 -10.10 3.30
CA ASN A 99 -16.08 -8.96 2.74
C ASN A 99 -16.61 -7.99 3.82
N TRP A 100 -15.86 -7.83 4.91
CA TRP A 100 -16.27 -6.96 6.02
C TRP A 100 -15.82 -5.52 5.82
N THR A 101 -16.75 -4.59 5.97
CA THR A 101 -16.50 -3.15 5.89
C THR A 101 -16.15 -2.49 7.24
N LYS A 102 -15.95 -3.30 8.29
CA LYS A 102 -15.54 -2.79 9.61
C LYS A 102 -14.13 -2.19 9.54
N ALA A 103 -13.93 -1.05 10.20
CA ALA A 103 -12.61 -0.44 10.34
C ALA A 103 -11.63 -1.39 11.04
N GLY A 104 -10.45 -1.57 10.45
CA GLY A 104 -9.43 -2.48 10.95
C GLY A 104 -9.58 -3.93 10.49
N THR A 105 -10.53 -4.24 9.59
CA THR A 105 -10.58 -5.55 8.93
C THR A 105 -9.27 -5.77 8.18
N VAL A 106 -8.67 -6.94 8.38
CA VAL A 106 -7.38 -7.30 7.78
C VAL A 106 -7.51 -7.56 6.28
N VAL A 107 -6.47 -7.19 5.55
CA VAL A 107 -6.31 -7.57 4.14
C VAL A 107 -5.46 -8.84 4.06
N LEU A 108 -5.87 -9.74 3.18
CA LEU A 108 -5.25 -11.03 2.94
C LEU A 108 -4.74 -11.12 1.50
N LEU A 109 -3.79 -12.02 1.28
CA LEU A 109 -3.60 -12.67 0.00
C LEU A 109 -4.57 -13.85 -0.05
N TYR A 110 -5.41 -13.92 -1.07
CA TYR A 110 -6.45 -14.94 -1.18
C TYR A 110 -6.62 -15.43 -2.61
N GLU A 111 -7.20 -16.62 -2.77
CA GLU A 111 -7.58 -17.15 -4.08
C GLU A 111 -8.53 -16.19 -4.82
N ARG A 112 -8.21 -15.93 -6.08
CA ARG A 112 -9.03 -15.07 -6.94
C ARG A 112 -10.41 -15.69 -7.14
N LYS A 113 -11.44 -14.89 -6.88
CA LYS A 113 -12.83 -15.19 -7.18
C LYS A 113 -13.28 -14.42 -8.43
N TYR A 114 -14.20 -15.02 -9.19
CA TYR A 114 -14.79 -14.42 -10.40
C TYR A 114 -16.27 -14.07 -10.21
N GLU A 115 -16.88 -14.54 -9.12
CA GLU A 115 -18.25 -14.24 -8.68
C GLU A 115 -18.17 -13.77 -7.22
N ASP A 116 -19.09 -12.89 -6.80
CA ASP A 116 -19.14 -12.32 -5.44
C ASP A 116 -17.75 -11.86 -4.93
N ASN A 117 -17.02 -11.14 -5.79
CA ASN A 117 -15.60 -10.81 -5.62
C ASN A 117 -15.35 -9.32 -5.38
N GLU A 118 -16.37 -8.54 -5.05
CA GLU A 118 -16.25 -7.08 -4.79
C GLU A 118 -15.17 -6.77 -3.74
N ASN A 119 -14.95 -7.67 -2.79
CA ASN A 119 -13.92 -7.55 -1.76
C ASN A 119 -12.48 -7.76 -2.25
N GLN A 120 -12.29 -8.05 -3.55
CA GLN A 120 -11.00 -8.25 -4.23
C GLN A 120 -10.74 -7.18 -5.31
N LEU A 121 -11.67 -6.25 -5.49
CA LEU A 121 -11.58 -5.19 -6.49
C LEU A 121 -11.19 -3.88 -5.79
N TRP A 122 -10.23 -3.18 -6.37
CA TRP A 122 -9.62 -1.97 -5.83
C TRP A 122 -9.59 -0.91 -6.91
N ASP A 123 -10.09 0.27 -6.59
CA ASP A 123 -9.94 1.46 -7.44
C ASP A 123 -8.69 2.23 -7.00
N LEU A 124 -7.85 2.62 -7.96
CA LEU A 124 -6.75 3.53 -7.69
C LEU A 124 -7.27 4.96 -7.75
N VAL A 125 -7.39 5.61 -6.60
CA VAL A 125 -7.87 6.99 -6.50
C VAL A 125 -6.69 7.92 -6.25
N PRO A 126 -6.24 8.73 -7.25
CA PRO A 126 -5.17 9.68 -7.05
C PRO A 126 -5.46 10.64 -5.90
N CYS A 127 -4.45 10.92 -5.08
CA CYS A 127 -4.50 12.00 -4.10
C CYS A 127 -4.04 13.29 -4.78
N ASP A 128 -4.95 14.26 -4.92
CA ASP A 128 -4.62 15.54 -5.55
C ASP A 128 -3.53 16.28 -4.76
N SER A 129 -2.54 16.83 -5.47
CA SER A 129 -1.38 17.52 -4.89
C SER A 129 -1.73 18.82 -4.12
N ALA A 130 -2.99 19.26 -4.20
CA ALA A 130 -3.50 20.38 -3.41
C ALA A 130 -3.57 20.06 -1.91
N ASP A 131 -3.82 18.79 -1.53
CA ASP A 131 -3.82 18.36 -0.13
C ASP A 131 -2.38 18.18 0.41
N ALA A 132 -1.43 17.84 -0.47
CA ALA A 132 -0.01 17.70 -0.13
C ALA A 132 0.70 19.04 0.13
N SER A 133 0.19 20.14 -0.42
CA SER A 133 0.81 21.47 -0.31
C SER A 133 0.46 22.21 1.00
N SER A 134 -0.45 21.68 1.81
CA SER A 134 -0.87 22.33 3.06
C SER A 134 -0.05 21.95 4.31
N LEU A 135 0.95 21.07 4.18
CA LEU A 135 1.70 20.52 5.32
C LEU A 135 3.18 20.91 5.39
N VAL A 136 3.65 21.86 4.56
CA VAL A 136 5.00 22.42 4.74
C VAL A 136 4.91 23.71 5.54
N SER A 137 5.08 23.59 6.87
CA SER A 137 5.82 24.60 7.63
C SER A 137 7.04 23.90 8.20
N PRO A 138 8.24 24.38 7.86
CA PRO A 138 9.07 24.86 8.95
C PRO A 138 9.81 26.15 8.60
N SER A 139 9.76 27.08 9.56
CA SER A 139 10.84 28.02 9.78
C SER A 139 12.12 27.25 10.14
N LYS A 140 13.16 27.33 9.31
CA LYS A 140 14.53 27.67 9.70
C LYS A 140 15.48 27.74 8.50
N SER A 141 16.47 28.59 8.70
CA SER A 141 17.39 29.22 7.77
C SER A 141 18.61 28.38 7.39
N SER A 142 19.16 28.79 6.23
CA SER A 142 20.55 28.82 5.78
C SER A 142 21.30 27.51 5.58
N ASP A 143 21.61 27.30 4.30
CA ASP A 143 22.86 26.79 3.72
C ASP A 143 23.27 25.36 4.07
N ASP A 144 22.94 24.44 3.16
CA ASP A 144 23.87 23.43 2.63
C ASP A 144 23.23 22.81 1.37
N GLU A 145 23.89 23.02 0.22
CA GLU A 145 23.58 22.36 -1.05
C GLU A 145 24.11 20.92 -0.98
N ASP A 146 23.23 19.91 -0.93
CA ASP A 146 23.58 18.55 -1.34
C ASP A 146 22.31 17.72 -1.66
N GLU A 147 22.23 17.30 -2.92
CA GLU A 147 21.46 16.18 -3.48
C GLU A 147 19.93 16.12 -3.24
N ASP A 148 19.20 16.89 -4.04
CA ASP A 148 17.79 16.64 -4.34
C ASP A 148 17.61 15.31 -5.09
N TYR A 149 17.61 14.18 -4.38
CA TYR A 149 16.93 12.97 -4.86
C TYR A 149 15.42 13.20 -4.71
N ALA A 150 14.91 14.09 -5.53
CA ALA A 150 13.53 14.53 -5.51
C ALA A 150 12.63 13.33 -5.83
N PHE A 151 12.01 12.77 -4.80
CA PHE A 151 10.86 11.85 -4.85
C PHE A 151 9.60 12.53 -5.46
N SER A 152 9.78 13.62 -6.22
CA SER A 152 8.83 14.73 -6.40
C SER A 152 7.92 14.59 -7.63
N SER A 153 7.95 13.46 -8.35
CA SER A 153 6.99 13.21 -9.43
C SER A 153 6.01 12.07 -9.13
N ALA A 154 6.14 11.42 -7.98
CA ALA A 154 5.31 10.28 -7.67
C ALA A 154 3.88 10.69 -7.28
N SER A 155 2.91 10.26 -8.08
CA SER A 155 1.50 10.33 -7.74
C SER A 155 1.17 9.26 -6.69
N TYR A 156 0.58 9.69 -5.57
CA TYR A 156 0.04 8.78 -4.56
C TYR A 156 -1.42 8.44 -4.87
N ALA A 157 -1.85 7.24 -4.51
CA ALA A 157 -3.23 6.82 -4.52
C ALA A 157 -3.69 6.39 -3.12
N LEU A 158 -5.00 6.53 -2.88
CA LEU A 158 -5.73 6.00 -1.74
C LEU A 158 -6.25 4.58 -2.03
#